data_AF-A0A4R0YJ61-F1
#
_entry.id   AF-A0A4R0YJ61-F1
#
_cell.length_a   1.000
_cell.length_b   1.000
_cell.length_c   1.000
_cell.angle_alpha   90.00
_cell.angle_beta   90.00
_cell.angle_gamma   90.00
#
_symmetry.space_group_name_H-M   'P 1'
#
loop_
_entity.id
_entity.type
_entity.pdbx_description
1 polymer ?
#
loop_
_entity_poly.entity_id
_entity_poly.type
_entity_poly.pdbx_seq_one_letter_code
_entity_poly.pdbx_strand_id
1 'polypeptide(L)' 'MSAPTLTPGHYFLLDQLYWLPGIAVETSDQALCHDLQAHGLVRPGANQHWELTAAGRQTVQGDGVLVA' A
#
# COMPACT_ATOMS: atom_id res chain seq x y z
N MET A 1 6.74 -5.88 20.93
CA MET A 1 5.96 -5.19 19.87
C MET A 1 6.07 -6.07 18.64
N SER A 2 4.99 -6.74 18.25
CA SER A 2 5.00 -7.64 17.07
C SER A 2 4.99 -6.78 15.81
N ALA A 3 5.82 -7.12 14.82
CA ALA A 3 5.80 -6.44 13.53
C ALA A 3 4.42 -6.63 12.89
N PRO A 4 3.82 -5.58 12.31
CA PRO A 4 2.52 -5.70 11.66
C PRO A 4 2.61 -6.67 10.49
N THR A 5 1.76 -7.71 10.49
CA THR A 5 1.72 -8.71 9.43
C THR A 5 0.91 -8.17 8.26
N LEU A 6 1.59 -7.61 7.25
CA LEU A 6 0.97 -7.29 5.98
C LEU A 6 0.52 -8.61 5.30
N THR A 7 -0.75 -8.68 4.91
CA THR A 7 -1.31 -9.83 4.18
C THR A 7 -1.04 -9.70 2.67
N PRO A 8 -1.18 -10.78 1.87
CA PRO A 8 -1.00 -10.69 0.42
C PRO A 8 -1.87 -9.61 -0.27
N GLY A 9 -3.07 -9.33 0.26
CA GLY A 9 -3.93 -8.26 -0.26
C GLY A 9 -3.33 -6.87 -0.08
N HIS A 10 -2.60 -6.65 1.02
CA HIS A 10 -1.89 -5.39 1.26
C HIS A 10 -0.78 -5.17 0.23
N TYR A 11 0.02 -6.21 -0.06
CA TYR A 11 1.08 -6.14 -1.06
C TYR A 11 0.53 -5.94 -2.48
N PHE A 12 -0.56 -6.62 -2.82
CA PHE A 12 -1.21 -6.46 -4.11
C PHE A 12 -1.71 -5.02 -4.35
N LEU A 13 -2.32 -4.42 -3.32
CA LEU A 13 -2.78 -3.03 -3.39
C LEU A 13 -1.63 -2.02 -3.45
N LEU A 14 -0.55 -2.26 -2.68
CA LEU A 14 0.66 -1.45 -2.76
C LEU A 14 1.31 -1.51 -4.15
N ASP A 15 1.38 -2.70 -4.76
CA ASP A 15 1.90 -2.88 -6.12
C ASP A 15 1.01 -2.18 -7.16
N GLN A 16 -0.32 -2.29 -7.05
CA GLN A 16 -1.23 -1.53 -7.92
C GLN A 16 -1.01 -0.01 -7.82
N LEU A 17 -0.93 0.53 -6.61
CA LEU A 17 -0.69 1.96 -6.39
C LEU A 17 0.69 2.40 -6.90
N TYR A 18 1.65 1.48 -6.97
CA TYR A 18 3.01 1.73 -7.45
C TYR A 18 3.03 1.89 -8.96
N TRP A 19 2.34 1.00 -9.68
CA TRP A 19 2.25 1.04 -11.14
C TRP A 19 1.24 2.06 -11.66
N LEU A 20 0.16 2.32 -10.89
CA LEU A 20 -0.95 3.19 -11.26
C LEU A 20 -1.15 4.27 -10.20
N PRO A 21 -0.27 5.28 -10.10
CA PRO A 21 -0.44 6.37 -9.15
C PRO A 21 -1.73 7.13 -9.45
N GLY A 22 -2.64 7.19 -8.46
CA GLY A 22 -3.94 7.85 -8.61
C GLY A 22 -5.07 6.96 -9.11
N ILE A 23 -4.95 5.63 -8.97
CA ILE A 23 -6.11 4.75 -9.11
C ILE A 23 -7.16 5.09 -8.03
N ALA A 24 -8.42 5.22 -8.47
CA ALA A 24 -9.56 5.22 -7.57
C ALA A 24 -9.69 3.81 -6.98
N VAL A 25 -9.47 3.71 -5.68
CA VAL A 25 -9.55 2.44 -4.97
C VAL A 25 -11.03 2.10 -4.79
N GLU A 26 -11.43 0.90 -5.22
CA GLU A 26 -12.81 0.44 -5.06
C GLU A 26 -13.20 0.36 -3.57
N THR A 27 -14.49 0.47 -3.27
CA THR A 27 -14.99 0.49 -1.89
C THR A 27 -14.60 -0.77 -1.10
N SER A 28 -14.41 -1.90 -1.80
CA SER A 28 -13.95 -3.18 -1.22
C SER A 28 -12.52 -3.11 -0.66
N ASP A 29 -11.68 -2.24 -1.23
CA ASP A 29 -10.27 -2.08 -0.88
C ASP A 29 -10.04 -0.89 0.07
N GLN A 30 -11.09 -0.13 0.43
CA GLN A 30 -10.98 0.98 1.38
C GLN A 30 -10.48 0.54 2.76
N ALA A 31 -10.93 -0.63 3.25
CA ALA A 31 -10.46 -1.16 4.53
C ALA A 31 -8.95 -1.44 4.50
N LEU A 32 -8.46 -2.05 3.42
CA LEU A 32 -7.03 -2.31 3.21
C LEU A 32 -6.24 -1.01 3.08
N CYS A 33 -6.76 -0.01 2.36
CA CYS A 33 -6.14 1.31 2.29
C CYS A 33 -6.04 1.99 3.65
N HIS A 34 -7.07 1.90 4.48
CA HIS A 34 -7.05 2.44 5.84
C HIS A 34 -6.03 1.73 6.73
N ASP A 35 -5.91 0.40 6.63
CA ASP A 35 -4.89 -0.35 7.35
C ASP A 35 -3.48 0.04 6.87
N LEU A 36 -3.25 0.11 5.56
CA LEU A 36 -1.98 0.58 4.99
C LEU A 36 -1.66 2.03 5.41
N GLN A 37 -2.67 2.88 5.56
CA GLN A 37 -2.53 4.24 6.05
C GLN A 37 -2.12 4.25 7.53
N ALA A 38 -2.69 3.37 8.35
CA ALA A 38 -2.28 3.20 9.75
C ALA A 38 -0.81 2.74 9.86
N HIS A 39 -0.33 1.99 8.87
CA HIS A 39 1.09 1.63 8.74
C HIS A 39 1.97 2.72 8.10
N GLY A 40 1.38 3.85 7.66
CA GLY A 40 2.11 4.94 7.02
C GLY A 40 2.62 4.61 5.62
N LEU A 41 2.10 3.56 4.97
CA LEU A 41 2.52 3.10 3.65
C LEU A 41 1.77 3.82 2.51
N VAL A 42 0.55 4.26 2.78
CA VAL A 42 -0.27 5.06 1.85
C VAL A 42 -0.85 6.29 2.54
N ARG A 43 -1.31 7.26 1.75
CA ARG A 43 -2.01 8.46 2.21
C ARG A 43 -3.19 8.78 1.28
N PRO A 44 -4.25 9.41 1.78
CA PRO A 44 -5.33 9.91 0.93
C PRO A 44 -4.82 11.05 0.04
N GLY A 45 -5.11 10.96 -1.25
CA GLY A 45 -4.86 11.97 -2.27
C GLY A 45 -6.13 12.74 -2.65
N ALA A 46 -6.06 13.51 -3.74
CA ALA A 46 -7.22 14.22 -4.27
C ALA A 46 -8.23 13.25 -4.91
N ASN A 47 -9.51 13.65 -4.96
CA ASN A 47 -10.58 12.91 -5.65
C ASN A 47 -10.77 11.45 -5.21
N GLN A 48 -10.63 11.16 -3.91
CA GLN A 48 -10.75 9.80 -3.35
C GLN A 48 -9.69 8.80 -3.85
N HIS A 49 -8.60 9.30 -4.43
CA HIS A 49 -7.47 8.46 -4.79
C HIS A 49 -6.55 8.23 -3.59
N TRP A 50 -5.79 7.15 -3.64
CA TRP A 50 -4.75 6.86 -2.66
C TRP A 50 -3.38 7.01 -3.30
N GLU A 51 -2.42 7.47 -2.51
CA GLU A 51 -1.04 7.65 -2.95
C GLU A 51 -0.09 6.86 -2.06
N LEU A 52 0.94 6.27 -2.66
CA LEU A 52 2.03 5.66 -1.91
C LEU A 52 2.90 6.70 -1.21
N THR A 53 3.25 6.43 0.03
CA THR A 53 4.30 7.17 0.74
C THR A 53 5.68 6.67 0.32
N ALA A 54 6.74 7.33 0.79
CA ALA A 54 8.10 6.84 0.61
C ALA A 54 8.30 5.45 1.25
N ALA A 55 7.67 5.20 2.39
CA ALA A 55 7.71 3.90 3.08
C ALA A 55 6.98 2.83 2.26
N GLY A 56 5.78 3.12 1.74
CA GLY A 56 5.06 2.18 0.87
C GLY A 56 5.85 1.81 -0.39
N ARG A 57 6.49 2.79 -1.04
CA ARG A 57 7.37 2.51 -2.19
C ARG A 57 8.57 1.64 -1.83
N GLN A 58 9.17 1.86 -0.67
CA GLN A 58 10.25 1.03 -0.16
C GLN A 58 9.78 -0.38 0.21
N THR A 59 8.55 -0.54 0.69
CA THR A 59 7.97 -1.87 0.93
C THR A 59 7.78 -2.62 -0.40
N VAL A 60 7.31 -1.97 -1.46
CA VAL A 60 7.16 -2.60 -2.79
C VAL A 60 8.50 -2.88 -3.46
N GLN A 61 9.43 -1.90 -3.47
CA GLN A 61 10.76 -2.07 -4.07
C GLN A 61 11.70 -2.95 -3.23
N GLY A 62 11.58 -2.89 -1.91
CA GLY A 62 12.44 -3.59 -0.96
C GLY A 62 12.14 -5.08 -0.84
N ASP A 63 10.90 -5.51 -1.15
CA ASP A 63 10.52 -6.92 -1.18
C ASP A 63 10.83 -7.61 -2.52
N GLY A 64 11.44 -6.89 -3.49
CA GLY A 64 12.10 -7.48 -4.65
C GLY A 64 13.39 -8.24 -4.32
N VAL A 65 13.75 -8.33 -3.03
CA VAL A 65 14.85 -9.13 -2.50
C VAL A 65 14.34 -9.95 -1.30
N LEU A 66 13.48 -10.93 -1.57
CA LEU A 66 13.59 -12.18 -0.83
C LEU A 66 14.86 -12.87 -1.36
N VAL A 67 15.98 -12.66 -0.68
CA VAL A 67 17.10 -13.61 -0.73
C VAL A 67 16.53 -14.98 -0.38
N ALA A 68 16.73 -15.93 -1.28
CA ALA A 68 16.35 -17.33 -1.17
C ALA A 68 16.86 -18.01 0.11
#